data_AF-A0A2M8NHI3-F1
#
_entry.id   AF-A0A2M8NHI3-F1
#
_cell.length_a   1.000
_cell.length_b   1.000
_cell.length_c   1.000
_cell.angle_alpha   90.00
_cell.angle_beta   90.00
_cell.angle_gamma   90.00
#
_symmetry.space_group_name_H-M   'P 1'
#
loop_
_entity.id
_entity.type
_entity.pdbx_description
1 polymer ?
#
loop_
_entity_poly.entity_id
_entity_poly.type
_entity_poly.pdbx_seq_one_letter_code
_entity_poly.pdbx_strand_id
1 'polypeptide(L)'
;FDGFFDLEYIPVPNYEPRVGGVWGMLGHQRALRSQVIKQADIVMLMALLGDAVGSREVMLNNWHTYYPRTDHGSSLSPAVHAWVAARLGLMEDAIYMFDHAAAIDLEDNKGNVRDGIHGAASGGLWQAVVFGFCGLHLKDGELALDPHLPPHWRWVKFSVYYRGERREFLVENPVLVAQA
;
A
#
# COMPACT_ATOMS: atom_id res chain seq x y z
N PHE A 1 11.62 5.08 14.68
CA PHE A 1 12.62 4.71 15.72
C PHE A 1 12.96 5.94 16.55
N ASP A 2 13.57 5.77 17.72
CA ASP A 2 13.95 6.88 18.60
C ASP A 2 14.89 7.87 17.89
N GLY A 3 14.57 9.17 17.96
CA GLY A 3 15.32 10.22 17.26
C GLY A 3 14.99 10.39 15.78
N PHE A 4 14.02 9.64 15.22
CA PHE A 4 13.63 9.78 13.81
C PHE A 4 13.19 11.21 13.46
N PHE A 5 12.42 11.86 14.34
CA PHE A 5 11.92 13.21 14.10
C PHE A 5 12.97 14.31 14.29
N ASP A 6 14.14 13.97 14.84
CA ASP A 6 15.28 14.88 14.95
C ASP A 6 16.11 14.93 13.64
N LEU A 7 15.85 14.03 12.69
CA LEU A 7 16.52 13.98 11.39
C LEU A 7 16.00 15.05 10.42
N GLU A 8 16.79 15.34 9.38
CA GLU A 8 16.43 16.30 8.32
C GLU A 8 15.12 15.87 7.63
N TYR A 9 14.06 16.68 7.73
CA TYR A 9 12.85 16.44 6.95
C TYR A 9 13.07 16.83 5.49
N ILE A 10 12.94 15.85 4.60
CA ILE A 10 13.01 16.05 3.14
C ILE A 10 11.67 15.57 2.55
N PRO A 11 10.84 16.47 2.00
CA PRO A 11 9.58 16.09 1.36
C PRO A 11 9.87 15.38 0.04
N VAL A 12 9.59 14.07 -0.01
CA VAL A 12 9.77 13.24 -1.21
C VAL A 12 8.96 13.76 -2.41
N PRO A 13 7.72 14.28 -2.26
CA PRO A 13 6.96 14.82 -3.39
C PRO A 13 7.68 15.91 -4.21
N ASN A 14 8.65 16.62 -3.61
CA ASN A 14 9.44 17.64 -4.31
C ASN A 14 10.45 17.06 -5.32
N TYR A 15 10.58 15.74 -5.40
CA TYR A 15 11.48 15.02 -6.31
C TYR A 15 10.71 14.31 -7.44
N GLU A 16 9.45 14.67 -7.69
CA GLU A 16 8.67 14.13 -8.80
C GLU A 16 8.69 15.06 -10.05
N PRO A 17 8.64 14.51 -11.27
CA PRO A 17 8.69 13.08 -11.60
C PRO A 17 10.12 12.53 -11.52
N ARG A 18 10.27 11.25 -11.13
CA ARG A 18 11.57 10.57 -11.10
C ARG A 18 11.53 9.11 -11.55
N VAL A 19 12.67 8.62 -12.01
CA VAL A 19 12.97 7.20 -12.19
C VAL A 19 13.91 6.77 -11.06
N GLY A 20 13.40 5.99 -10.11
CA GLY A 20 14.15 5.52 -8.93
C GLY A 20 13.84 6.26 -7.62
N GLY A 21 14.47 5.83 -6.53
CA GLY A 21 14.24 6.38 -5.18
C GLY A 21 15.07 7.63 -4.88
N VAL A 22 14.51 8.54 -4.07
CA VAL A 22 15.18 9.75 -3.56
C VAL A 22 16.47 9.40 -2.81
N TRP A 23 16.54 8.23 -2.16
CA TRP A 23 17.76 7.71 -1.53
C TRP A 23 18.99 7.73 -2.47
N GLY A 24 18.81 7.36 -3.74
CA GLY A 24 19.89 7.35 -4.72
C GLY A 24 20.38 8.76 -5.07
N MET A 25 19.47 9.74 -5.07
CA MET A 25 19.77 11.14 -5.40
C MET A 25 20.49 11.88 -4.26
N LEU A 26 20.11 11.59 -3.02
CA LEU A 26 20.72 12.20 -1.84
C LEU A 26 22.12 11.63 -1.53
N GLY A 27 22.40 10.43 -2.01
CA GLY A 27 23.56 9.67 -1.60
C GLY A 27 23.40 9.06 -0.20
N HIS A 28 24.09 7.94 0.04
CA HIS A 28 23.89 7.10 1.22
C HIS A 28 24.01 7.85 2.56
N GLN A 29 25.02 8.71 2.71
CA GLN A 29 25.28 9.39 3.99
C GLN A 29 24.19 10.41 4.37
N ARG A 30 23.65 11.15 3.40
CA ARG A 30 22.58 12.12 3.66
C ARG A 30 21.25 11.41 3.85
N ALA A 31 20.96 10.38 3.04
CA ALA A 31 19.75 9.59 3.17
C ALA A 31 19.64 8.93 4.56
N LEU A 32 20.74 8.43 5.13
CA LEU A 32 20.76 7.88 6.49
C LEU A 32 20.50 8.91 7.61
N ARG A 33 20.67 10.21 7.32
CA ARG A 33 20.50 11.31 8.28
C ARG A 33 19.24 12.15 8.00
N SER A 34 18.37 11.66 7.11
CA SER A 34 17.11 12.32 6.78
C SER A 34 15.92 11.43 7.14
N GLN A 35 14.74 12.04 7.10
CA GLN A 35 13.47 11.35 7.30
C GLN A 35 12.99 10.61 6.04
N VAL A 36 13.82 10.45 4.99
CA VAL A 36 13.42 9.74 3.77
C VAL A 36 13.41 8.24 4.04
N ILE A 37 12.28 7.60 3.74
CA ILE A 37 12.04 6.18 4.02
C ILE A 37 12.01 5.42 2.70
N LYS A 38 12.76 4.30 2.61
CA LYS A 38 12.83 3.49 1.37
C LYS A 38 11.50 2.81 1.02
N GLN A 39 10.77 2.35 2.03
CA GLN A 39 9.58 1.51 1.89
C GLN A 39 8.67 1.58 3.11
N ALA A 40 7.46 1.01 3.01
CA ALA A 40 6.54 0.91 4.15
C ALA A 40 7.22 0.36 5.42
N ASP A 41 7.18 1.14 6.49
CA ASP A 41 7.64 0.77 7.85
C ASP A 41 6.46 0.87 8.83
N ILE A 42 6.14 2.07 9.33
CA ILE A 42 4.90 2.28 10.11
C ILE A 42 3.65 1.98 9.28
N VAL A 43 3.70 2.23 7.96
CA VAL A 43 2.63 1.82 7.04
C VAL A 43 2.50 0.30 6.96
N MET A 44 3.61 -0.45 7.05
CA MET A 44 3.55 -1.91 7.13
C MET A 44 2.91 -2.36 8.45
N LEU A 45 3.20 -1.69 9.57
CA LEU A 45 2.56 -1.96 10.85
C LEU A 45 1.03 -1.80 10.75
N MET A 46 0.56 -0.73 10.10
CA MET A 46 -0.87 -0.51 9.83
C MET A 46 -1.48 -1.63 8.99
N ALA A 47 -0.79 -2.10 7.95
CA ALA A 47 -1.26 -3.20 7.10
C ALA A 47 -1.41 -4.53 7.88
N LEU A 48 -0.42 -4.86 8.72
CA LEU A 48 -0.35 -6.15 9.40
C LEU A 48 -1.22 -6.24 10.65
N LEU A 49 -1.30 -5.14 11.42
CA LEU A 49 -1.95 -5.14 12.73
C LEU A 49 -3.30 -4.40 12.74
N GLY A 50 -3.61 -3.62 11.70
CA GLY A 50 -4.89 -2.92 11.56
C GLY A 50 -5.29 -2.16 12.82
N ASP A 51 -6.48 -2.45 13.34
CA ASP A 51 -7.06 -1.78 14.53
C ASP A 51 -6.22 -1.96 15.81
N ALA A 52 -5.31 -2.95 15.86
CA ALA A 52 -4.40 -3.10 16.99
C ALA A 52 -3.31 -2.02 17.03
N VAL A 53 -3.06 -1.29 15.92
CA VAL A 53 -2.17 -0.12 15.89
C VAL A 53 -2.83 1.08 16.57
N GLY A 54 -4.14 1.25 16.40
CA GLY A 54 -4.89 2.36 16.96
C GLY A 54 -6.17 2.67 16.19
N SER A 55 -6.83 3.75 16.58
CA SER A 55 -8.04 4.22 15.90
C SER A 55 -7.75 4.65 14.46
N ARG A 56 -8.80 4.76 13.65
CA ARG A 56 -8.70 5.30 12.28
C ARG A 56 -8.03 6.68 12.24
N GLU A 57 -8.27 7.52 13.25
CA GLU A 57 -7.61 8.83 13.37
C GLU A 57 -6.09 8.70 13.55
N VAL A 58 -5.65 7.77 14.42
CA VAL A 58 -4.22 7.46 14.61
C VAL A 58 -3.61 6.95 13.30
N MET A 59 -4.29 6.06 12.58
CA MET A 59 -3.81 5.54 11.31
C MET A 59 -3.71 6.64 10.24
N LEU A 60 -4.69 7.54 10.13
CA LEU A 60 -4.64 8.70 9.23
C LEU A 60 -3.48 9.65 9.57
N ASN A 61 -3.26 9.93 10.85
CA ASN A 61 -2.13 10.76 11.27
C ASN A 61 -0.78 10.13 10.90
N ASN A 62 -0.65 8.82 11.08
CA ASN A 62 0.54 8.08 10.64
C ASN A 62 0.67 8.08 9.12
N TRP A 63 -0.41 7.88 8.37
CA TRP A 63 -0.40 7.97 6.90
C TRP A 63 0.13 9.32 6.43
N HIS A 64 -0.47 10.42 6.88
CA HIS A 64 -0.05 11.78 6.49
C HIS A 64 1.37 12.13 6.96
N THR A 65 1.87 11.46 8.00
CA THR A 65 3.27 11.58 8.42
C THR A 65 4.20 10.80 7.49
N TYR A 66 3.97 9.51 7.28
CA TYR A 66 4.97 8.62 6.68
C TYR A 66 4.86 8.46 5.17
N TYR A 67 3.68 8.63 4.57
CA TYR A 67 3.50 8.57 3.12
C TYR A 67 4.35 9.61 2.37
N PRO A 68 4.30 10.94 2.69
CA PRO A 68 5.13 11.93 2.00
C PRO A 68 6.64 11.83 2.31
N ARG A 69 7.02 10.98 3.27
CA ARG A 69 8.41 10.66 3.62
C ARG A 69 8.93 9.42 2.89
N THR A 70 8.06 8.64 2.26
CA THR A 70 8.43 7.37 1.62
C THR A 70 8.76 7.58 0.15
N ASP A 71 9.94 7.16 -0.28
CA ASP A 71 10.40 7.34 -1.67
C ASP A 71 10.04 6.19 -2.61
N HIS A 72 9.52 5.10 -2.04
CA HIS A 72 9.17 3.87 -2.74
C HIS A 72 10.34 3.26 -3.52
N GLY A 73 11.57 3.40 -3.02
CA GLY A 73 12.78 2.80 -3.58
C GLY A 73 12.84 1.28 -3.50
N SER A 74 11.85 0.63 -2.90
CA SER A 74 11.64 -0.82 -2.91
C SER A 74 10.36 -1.19 -3.66
N SER A 75 10.39 -2.26 -4.44
CA SER A 75 9.22 -2.81 -5.14
C SER A 75 8.10 -3.25 -4.20
N LEU A 76 8.41 -3.55 -2.93
CA LEU A 76 7.42 -3.92 -1.91
C LEU A 76 6.54 -2.75 -1.47
N SER A 77 7.06 -1.52 -1.53
CA SER A 77 6.42 -0.36 -0.92
C SER A 77 5.03 -0.02 -1.49
N PRO A 78 4.85 0.09 -2.81
CA PRO A 78 3.62 0.66 -3.38
C PRO A 78 2.38 -0.17 -3.07
N ALA A 79 2.46 -1.50 -3.20
CA ALA A 79 1.31 -2.37 -2.93
C ALA A 79 0.83 -2.31 -1.47
N VAL A 80 1.75 -2.18 -0.51
CA VAL A 80 1.39 -2.02 0.91
C VAL A 80 0.72 -0.67 1.17
N HIS A 81 1.19 0.39 0.50
CA HIS A 81 0.54 1.70 0.58
C HIS A 81 -0.85 1.68 -0.06
N ALA A 82 -1.02 0.99 -1.19
CA ALA A 82 -2.33 0.80 -1.82
C ALA A 82 -3.32 0.08 -0.88
N TRP A 83 -2.86 -0.98 -0.22
CA TRP A 83 -3.64 -1.69 0.79
C TRP A 83 -4.11 -0.73 1.90
N VAL A 84 -3.19 -0.04 2.56
CA VAL A 84 -3.55 0.82 3.70
C VAL A 84 -4.40 2.01 3.25
N ALA A 85 -4.09 2.66 2.13
CA ALA A 85 -4.88 3.75 1.58
C ALA A 85 -6.33 3.33 1.32
N ALA A 86 -6.54 2.13 0.74
CA ALA A 86 -7.88 1.60 0.51
C ALA A 86 -8.64 1.42 1.83
N ARG A 87 -8.01 0.85 2.86
CA ARG A 87 -8.59 0.67 4.22
C ARG A 87 -8.90 1.98 4.92
N LEU A 88 -8.15 3.04 4.61
CA LEU A 88 -8.38 4.38 5.14
C LEU A 88 -9.42 5.18 4.33
N GLY A 89 -9.89 4.66 3.20
CA GLY A 89 -10.80 5.38 2.29
C GLY A 89 -10.10 6.46 1.46
N LEU A 90 -8.78 6.44 1.36
CA LEU A 90 -7.95 7.37 0.57
C LEU A 90 -7.85 6.85 -0.86
N MET A 91 -8.96 6.87 -1.59
CA MET A 91 -9.12 6.13 -2.85
C MET A 91 -8.15 6.58 -3.96
N GLU A 92 -7.88 7.89 -4.06
CA GLU A 92 -6.95 8.42 -5.06
C GLU A 92 -5.53 7.89 -4.84
N ASP A 93 -5.03 7.97 -3.60
CA ASP A 93 -3.73 7.40 -3.21
C ASP A 93 -3.70 5.87 -3.40
N ALA A 94 -4.81 5.18 -3.09
CA ALA A 94 -4.91 3.74 -3.22
C ALA A 94 -4.76 3.28 -4.67
N ILE A 95 -5.48 3.93 -5.60
CA ILE A 95 -5.40 3.66 -7.03
C ILE A 95 -4.00 3.98 -7.56
N TYR A 96 -3.48 5.18 -7.23
CA TYR A 96 -2.16 5.61 -7.68
C TYR A 96 -1.06 4.63 -7.26
N MET A 97 -1.05 4.20 -5.99
CA MET A 97 -0.08 3.24 -5.48
C MET A 97 -0.27 1.83 -6.04
N PHE A 98 -1.51 1.42 -6.30
CA PHE A 98 -1.80 0.13 -6.92
C PHE A 98 -1.29 0.07 -8.37
N ASP A 99 -1.58 1.10 -9.15
CA ASP A 99 -1.10 1.21 -10.53
C ASP A 99 0.42 1.29 -10.58
N HIS A 100 1.04 2.04 -9.66
CA HIS A 100 2.50 2.09 -9.54
C HIS A 100 3.10 0.72 -9.18
N ALA A 101 2.42 -0.09 -8.36
CA ALA A 101 2.84 -1.46 -8.07
C ALA A 101 2.69 -2.39 -9.29
N ALA A 102 1.59 -2.28 -10.03
CA ALA A 102 1.29 -3.10 -11.21
C ALA A 102 2.26 -2.83 -12.36
N ALA A 103 2.69 -1.58 -12.51
CA ALA A 103 3.64 -1.15 -13.52
C ALA A 103 5.11 -1.56 -13.24
N ILE A 104 5.44 -2.11 -12.07
CA ILE A 104 6.84 -2.43 -11.70
C ILE A 104 7.50 -3.34 -12.73
N ASP A 105 6.91 -4.50 -13.00
CA ASP A 105 7.46 -5.47 -13.94
C ASP A 105 6.91 -5.25 -15.36
N LEU A 106 5.67 -4.77 -15.50
CA LEU A 106 5.02 -4.58 -16.80
C LEU A 106 5.58 -3.39 -17.59
N GLU A 107 6.00 -2.34 -16.89
CA GLU A 107 6.53 -1.11 -17.50
C GLU A 107 8.00 -0.85 -17.11
N ASP A 108 8.64 -1.79 -16.41
CA ASP A 108 10.00 -1.69 -15.87
C ASP A 108 10.24 -0.35 -15.12
N ASN A 109 9.27 0.09 -14.33
CA ASN A 109 9.34 1.41 -13.67
C ASN A 109 10.42 1.52 -12.57
N LYS A 110 11.07 0.40 -12.24
CA LYS A 110 12.26 0.31 -11.38
C LYS A 110 13.57 0.15 -12.16
N GLY A 111 13.52 -0.13 -13.46
CA GLY A 111 14.69 -0.24 -14.36
C GLY A 111 15.55 -1.48 -14.14
N ASN A 112 15.00 -2.52 -13.52
CA ASN A 112 15.71 -3.72 -13.10
C ASN A 112 14.92 -5.02 -13.31
N VAL A 113 13.84 -5.02 -14.11
CA VAL A 113 13.08 -6.26 -14.43
C VAL A 113 13.95 -7.33 -15.10
N ARG A 114 15.03 -6.91 -15.79
CA ARG A 114 16.02 -7.82 -16.39
C ARG A 114 16.73 -8.71 -15.35
N ASP A 115 16.76 -8.30 -14.08
CA ASP A 115 17.37 -9.06 -12.99
C ASP A 115 16.40 -10.12 -12.41
N GLY A 116 15.13 -10.10 -12.84
CA GLY A 116 14.08 -11.05 -12.45
C GLY A 116 12.78 -10.36 -12.05
N ILE A 117 11.70 -11.16 -11.95
CA ILE A 117 10.39 -10.68 -11.49
C ILE A 117 10.45 -10.24 -10.02
N HIS A 118 9.74 -9.17 -9.68
CA HIS A 118 9.60 -8.72 -8.29
C HIS A 118 8.52 -9.54 -7.56
N GLY A 119 8.82 -10.79 -7.21
CA GLY A 119 7.83 -11.71 -6.62
C GLY A 119 7.11 -11.18 -5.38
N ALA A 120 7.79 -10.40 -4.53
CA ALA A 120 7.16 -9.74 -3.38
C ALA A 120 6.15 -8.67 -3.80
N ALA A 121 6.41 -7.92 -4.87
CA ALA A 121 5.46 -6.94 -5.42
C ALA A 121 4.25 -7.64 -6.05
N SER A 122 4.46 -8.75 -6.78
CA SER A 122 3.36 -9.55 -7.34
C SER A 122 2.43 -10.09 -6.26
N GLY A 123 2.99 -10.63 -5.16
CA GLY A 123 2.20 -11.05 -3.99
C GLY A 123 1.54 -9.87 -3.27
N GLY A 124 2.19 -8.71 -3.24
CA GLY A 124 1.66 -7.47 -2.68
C GLY A 124 0.42 -6.98 -3.44
N LEU A 125 0.41 -7.04 -4.78
CA LEU A 125 -0.76 -6.67 -5.58
C LEU A 125 -2.00 -7.48 -5.22
N TRP A 126 -1.85 -8.80 -5.05
CA TRP A 126 -2.94 -9.66 -4.60
C TRP A 126 -3.45 -9.25 -3.21
N GLN A 127 -2.54 -8.94 -2.28
CA GLN A 127 -2.89 -8.48 -0.93
C GLN A 127 -3.61 -7.13 -0.96
N ALA A 128 -3.17 -6.18 -1.79
CA ALA A 128 -3.83 -4.90 -1.96
C ALA A 128 -5.28 -5.04 -2.45
N VAL A 129 -5.53 -5.96 -3.38
CA VAL A 129 -6.90 -6.28 -3.85
C VAL A 129 -7.73 -6.92 -2.76
N VAL A 130 -7.23 -8.00 -2.14
CA VAL A 130 -8.03 -8.84 -1.25
C VAL A 130 -8.17 -8.23 0.15
N PHE A 131 -7.08 -7.79 0.75
CA PHE A 131 -7.08 -7.23 2.11
C PHE A 131 -7.28 -5.72 2.13
N GLY A 132 -6.97 -5.02 1.04
CA GLY A 132 -7.19 -3.57 0.90
C GLY A 132 -8.55 -3.26 0.33
N PHE A 133 -8.68 -3.29 -1.00
CA PHE A 133 -9.88 -2.87 -1.72
C PHE A 133 -11.11 -3.69 -1.35
N CYS A 134 -11.01 -5.02 -1.24
CA CYS A 134 -12.13 -5.86 -0.79
C CYS A 134 -12.30 -5.86 0.74
N GLY A 135 -11.27 -5.41 1.48
CA GLY A 135 -11.29 -5.34 2.94
C GLY A 135 -11.48 -6.68 3.63
N LEU A 136 -10.98 -7.80 3.06
CA LEU A 136 -11.06 -9.09 3.71
C LEU A 136 -10.23 -9.08 5.01
N HIS A 137 -10.86 -9.38 6.14
CA HIS A 137 -10.21 -9.45 7.44
C HIS A 137 -10.92 -10.47 8.35
N LEU A 138 -10.35 -10.71 9.53
CA LEU A 138 -11.00 -11.51 10.56
C LEU A 138 -11.76 -10.61 11.53
N LYS A 139 -13.04 -10.90 11.73
CA LYS A 139 -13.89 -10.28 12.75
C LYS A 139 -14.54 -11.37 13.58
N ASP A 140 -14.31 -11.35 14.89
CA ASP A 140 -14.82 -12.35 15.83
C ASP A 140 -14.48 -13.81 15.43
N GLY A 141 -13.32 -14.00 14.79
CA GLY A 141 -12.83 -15.31 14.34
C GLY A 141 -13.39 -15.80 12.99
N GLU A 142 -14.21 -14.98 12.32
CA GLU A 142 -14.79 -15.28 11.01
C GLU A 142 -14.29 -14.31 9.94
N LEU A 143 -14.35 -14.75 8.67
CA LEU A 143 -14.01 -13.87 7.55
C LEU A 143 -15.10 -12.82 7.34
N ALA A 144 -14.68 -11.56 7.29
CA ALA A 144 -15.54 -10.41 7.02
C ALA A 144 -14.97 -9.57 5.87
N LEU A 145 -15.84 -8.82 5.20
CA LEU A 145 -15.49 -7.87 4.14
C LEU A 145 -15.83 -6.45 4.59
N ASP A 146 -15.06 -5.49 4.11
CA ASP A 146 -15.26 -4.06 4.31
C ASP A 146 -14.80 -3.30 3.05
N PRO A 147 -15.62 -3.35 1.98
CA PRO A 147 -15.17 -3.06 0.64
C PRO A 147 -15.06 -1.56 0.35
N HIS A 148 -13.92 -1.17 -0.21
CA HIS A 148 -13.59 0.15 -0.72
C HIS A 148 -13.08 -0.04 -2.15
N LEU A 149 -13.96 -0.29 -3.11
CA LEU A 149 -13.57 -0.53 -4.50
C LEU A 149 -13.37 0.78 -5.27
N PRO A 150 -12.38 0.88 -6.18
CA PRO A 150 -12.25 1.98 -7.12
C PRO A 150 -13.54 2.21 -7.91
N PRO A 151 -13.95 3.46 -8.19
CA PRO A 151 -15.22 3.76 -8.87
C PRO A 151 -15.41 3.08 -10.22
N HIS A 152 -14.32 2.76 -10.91
CA HIS A 152 -14.32 2.11 -12.22
C HIS A 152 -14.34 0.57 -12.14
N TRP A 153 -14.23 -0.04 -10.95
CA TRP A 153 -14.37 -1.48 -10.76
C TRP A 153 -15.84 -1.82 -10.52
N ARG A 154 -16.40 -2.74 -11.30
CA ARG A 154 -17.79 -3.18 -11.10
C ARG A 154 -17.92 -4.15 -9.94
N TRP A 155 -17.03 -5.14 -9.90
CA TRP A 155 -16.96 -6.17 -8.88
C TRP A 155 -15.58 -6.81 -8.88
N VAL A 156 -15.23 -7.48 -7.79
CA VAL A 156 -14.05 -8.36 -7.68
C VAL A 156 -14.52 -9.73 -7.22
N LYS A 157 -14.07 -10.78 -7.90
CA LYS A 157 -14.35 -12.17 -7.52
C LYS A 157 -13.04 -12.89 -7.19
N PHE A 158 -12.96 -13.50 -6.01
CA PHE A 158 -11.77 -14.23 -5.58
C PHE A 158 -12.14 -15.38 -4.64
N SER A 159 -11.17 -16.24 -4.33
CA SER A 159 -11.32 -17.29 -3.34
C SER A 159 -10.10 -17.41 -2.44
N VAL A 160 -10.32 -17.77 -1.18
CA VAL A 160 -9.27 -18.04 -0.18
C VAL A 160 -9.54 -19.38 0.49
N TYR A 161 -8.50 -19.97 1.09
CA TYR A 161 -8.66 -21.08 2.01
C TYR A 161 -8.63 -20.56 3.44
N TYR A 162 -9.65 -20.89 4.23
CA TYR A 162 -9.69 -20.58 5.66
C TYR A 162 -10.10 -21.83 6.42
N ARG A 163 -9.27 -22.23 7.40
CA ARG A 163 -9.45 -23.47 8.17
C ARG A 163 -9.66 -24.71 7.30
N GLY A 164 -8.91 -24.80 6.20
CA GLY A 164 -8.96 -25.92 5.26
C GLY A 164 -10.10 -25.87 4.24
N GLU A 165 -11.04 -24.92 4.36
CA GLU A 165 -12.18 -24.80 3.47
C GLU A 165 -11.99 -23.67 2.45
N ARG A 166 -12.34 -23.94 1.19
CA ARG A 166 -12.36 -22.91 0.15
C ARG A 166 -13.59 -22.03 0.34
N ARG A 167 -13.36 -20.72 0.44
CA ARG A 167 -14.39 -19.67 0.49
C ARG A 167 -14.29 -18.82 -0.77
N GLU A 168 -15.41 -18.62 -1.44
CA GLU A 168 -15.52 -17.77 -2.62
C GLU A 168 -16.24 -16.47 -2.23
N PHE A 169 -15.75 -15.35 -2.75
CA PHE A 169 -16.30 -14.03 -2.51
C PHE A 169 -16.58 -13.34 -3.85
N LEU A 170 -17.74 -12.71 -3.94
CA LEU A 170 -18.08 -11.72 -4.95
C LEU A 170 -18.31 -10.41 -4.22
N VAL A 171 -17.47 -9.42 -4.50
CA VAL A 171 -17.53 -8.10 -3.89
C VAL A 171 -17.98 -7.12 -4.95
N GLU A 172 -19.20 -6.62 -4.84
CA GLU A 172 -19.74 -5.61 -5.75
C GLU A 172 -19.38 -4.20 -5.27
N ASN A 173 -19.23 -3.27 -6.21
CA ASN A 173 -18.87 -1.90 -5.86
C ASN A 173 -20.06 -1.17 -5.21
N PRO A 174 -19.95 -0.76 -3.94
CA PRO A 174 -21.06 -0.11 -3.22
C PRO A 174 -21.50 1.21 -3.88
N VAL A 175 -20.58 1.92 -4.56
CA VAL A 175 -20.89 3.18 -5.26
C VAL A 175 -21.78 2.95 -6.47
N LEU A 176 -21.53 1.88 -7.23
CA LEU A 176 -22.30 1.56 -8.43
C LEU A 176 -23.66 0.93 -8.10
N VAL A 177 -23.74 0.16 -7.01
CA VAL A 177 -25.00 -0.40 -6.51
C VAL A 177 -25.92 0.70 -5.99
N ALA A 178 -25.40 1.75 -5.35
CA ALA A 178 -26.20 2.87 -4.85
C ALA A 178 -26.78 3.78 -5.96
N GLN A 179 -26.32 3.64 -7.21
CA GLN A 179 -26.77 4.43 -8.36
C GLN A 179 -27.77 3.67 -9.25
N ALA A 180 -28.05 2.40 -8.96
CA ALA A 180 -28.97 1.53 -9.70
C ALA A 180 -30.35 1.46 -9.01
#